data_AF-A0A143PUA4-F1
#
_entry.id   AF-A0A143PUA4-F1
#
_cell.length_a   1.000
_cell.length_b   1.000
_cell.length_c   1.000
_cell.angle_alpha   90.00
_cell.angle_beta   90.00
_cell.angle_gamma   90.00
#
_symmetry.space_group_name_H-M   'P 1'
#
loop_
_entity.id
_entity.type
_entity.pdbx_description
1 polymer ?
#
loop_
_entity_poly.entity_id
_entity_poly.type
_entity_poly.pdbx_seq_one_letter_code
_entity_poly.pdbx_strand_id
1 'polypeptide(L)'
;MTSQRTLRRSITCAGIGLHSGHRVTLTLRPAPADYGIRFRRADLGGLEIPARVEHVASLNYATGLSFAGASVETVEHLLAALVSQGVDNVAIELNTPEVPIMDGSAAPFVYLLQEAGIKKLGAPRRFLKVLRPVSLARGDKHIAIYPADEFRISYTISFDHPLLRHQSRSIVITPDTFAEELAPARTFGFLKDLEMLRQQGLTLGGSLDNAVVLGETGVLNNTLRFEDEFVRHKILDTIGDLALIGAPIIGHVVAHRGGHALHTALGTALLEQRDAWTYVEAPQAVTDVVGVPVTVHG
;
A
#
# COMPACT_ATOMS: atom_id res chain seq x y z
N MET A 1 10.64 -11.11 -21.20
CA MET A 1 9.33 -10.91 -20.52
C MET A 1 9.56 -10.73 -19.02
N THR A 2 8.87 -9.79 -18.37
CA THR A 2 8.91 -9.69 -16.91
C THR A 2 8.11 -10.81 -16.28
N SER A 3 8.70 -11.54 -15.34
CA SER A 3 8.05 -12.63 -14.61
C SER A 3 7.30 -12.15 -13.37
N GLN A 4 6.21 -12.83 -13.01
CA GLN A 4 5.57 -12.69 -11.70
C GLN A 4 6.57 -13.00 -10.58
N ARG A 5 6.34 -12.42 -9.41
CA ARG A 5 7.25 -12.52 -8.27
C ARG A 5 6.51 -12.96 -7.01
N THR A 6 7.23 -13.70 -6.17
CA THR A 6 6.83 -14.10 -4.83
C THR A 6 8.02 -13.98 -3.87
N LEU A 7 7.87 -14.36 -2.62
CA LEU A 7 8.96 -14.40 -1.65
C LEU A 7 9.86 -15.63 -1.88
N ARG A 8 11.15 -15.53 -1.54
CA ARG A 8 12.09 -16.67 -1.61
C ARG A 8 11.91 -17.62 -0.43
N ARG A 9 11.66 -17.09 0.77
CA ARG A 9 11.38 -17.84 2.00
C ARG A 9 10.23 -17.18 2.76
N SER A 10 9.62 -17.93 3.68
CA SER A 10 8.66 -17.34 4.62
C SER A 10 9.37 -16.45 5.64
N ILE A 11 8.67 -15.43 6.13
CA ILE A 11 9.14 -14.57 7.24
C ILE A 11 7.97 -14.23 8.17
N THR A 12 8.26 -14.12 9.46
CA THR A 12 7.26 -13.87 10.51
C THR A 12 7.67 -12.64 11.31
N CYS A 13 6.70 -11.80 11.67
CA CYS A 13 6.85 -10.74 12.65
C CYS A 13 5.71 -10.79 13.66
N ALA A 14 5.91 -10.09 14.78
CA ALA A 14 4.89 -9.86 15.77
C ALA A 14 4.78 -8.35 16.06
N GLY A 15 3.58 -7.91 16.39
CA GLY A 15 3.29 -6.52 16.70
C GLY A 15 1.95 -6.38 17.42
N ILE A 16 1.37 -5.19 17.35
CA ILE A 16 0.07 -4.86 17.90
C ILE A 16 -0.84 -4.32 16.79
N GLY A 17 -2.13 -4.63 16.82
CA GLY A 17 -3.12 -3.97 15.97
C GLY A 17 -3.31 -2.51 16.42
N LEU A 18 -3.40 -1.57 15.48
CA LEU A 18 -3.62 -0.15 15.79
C LEU A 18 -4.94 0.05 16.51
N HIS A 19 -6.02 -0.53 15.96
CA HIS A 19 -7.37 -0.31 16.42
C HIS A 19 -7.72 -1.23 17.58
N SER A 20 -7.47 -2.53 17.42
CA SER A 20 -7.82 -3.53 18.42
C SER A 20 -6.92 -3.51 19.66
N GLY A 21 -5.67 -3.08 19.53
CA GLY A 21 -4.67 -3.24 20.60
C GLY A 21 -4.27 -4.71 20.85
N HIS A 22 -4.72 -5.65 20.02
CA HIS A 22 -4.39 -7.07 20.17
C HIS A 22 -2.97 -7.37 19.69
N ARG A 23 -2.31 -8.34 20.34
CA ARG A 23 -1.03 -8.86 19.85
C ARG A 23 -1.25 -9.68 18.58
N VAL A 24 -0.56 -9.31 17.52
CA VAL A 24 -0.67 -9.93 16.20
C VAL A 24 0.62 -10.65 15.87
N THR A 25 0.51 -11.86 15.33
CA THR A 25 1.58 -12.55 14.62
C THR A 25 1.20 -12.60 13.14
N LEU A 26 2.07 -12.06 12.30
CA LEU A 26 1.92 -12.05 10.85
C LEU A 26 3.01 -12.91 10.22
N THR A 27 2.64 -13.81 9.31
CA THR A 27 3.60 -14.58 8.51
C THR A 27 3.35 -14.38 7.02
N LEU A 28 4.37 -13.94 6.29
CA LEU A 28 4.34 -13.87 4.83
C LEU A 28 4.93 -15.16 4.26
N ARG A 29 4.19 -15.84 3.38
CA ARG A 29 4.62 -17.09 2.74
C ARG A 29 4.70 -16.95 1.22
N PRO A 30 5.72 -17.58 0.58
CA PRO A 30 5.74 -17.73 -0.87
C PRO A 30 4.45 -18.39 -1.37
N ALA A 31 4.00 -17.97 -2.55
CA ALA A 31 2.79 -18.49 -3.19
C ALA A 31 3.05 -18.79 -4.68
N PRO A 32 2.30 -19.73 -5.29
CA PRO A 32 2.45 -20.06 -6.71
C PRO A 32 2.05 -18.89 -7.62
N ALA A 33 2.36 -19.02 -8.92
CA ALA A 33 1.92 -18.05 -9.92
C ALA A 33 0.40 -17.95 -9.96
N ASP A 34 -0.10 -16.76 -10.29
CA ASP A 34 -1.52 -16.42 -10.38
C ASP A 34 -2.31 -16.58 -9.06
N TYR A 35 -1.63 -16.82 -7.94
CA TYR A 35 -2.26 -16.86 -6.60
C TYR A 35 -2.77 -15.48 -6.18
N GLY A 36 -2.03 -14.42 -6.52
CA GLY A 36 -2.29 -13.05 -6.08
C GLY A 36 -1.85 -12.79 -4.64
N ILE A 37 -2.32 -11.68 -4.05
CA ILE A 37 -2.13 -11.39 -2.62
C ILE A 37 -3.38 -11.89 -1.89
N ARG A 38 -3.21 -12.74 -0.86
CA ARG A 38 -4.31 -13.25 -0.05
C ARG A 38 -4.00 -13.20 1.42
N PHE A 39 -4.94 -12.73 2.21
CA PHE A 39 -4.92 -12.88 3.66
C PHE A 39 -5.46 -14.24 4.05
N ARG A 40 -4.92 -14.83 5.11
CA ARG A 40 -5.31 -16.14 5.64
C ARG A 40 -5.45 -16.07 7.15
N ARG A 41 -6.66 -16.29 7.66
CA ARG A 41 -6.96 -16.25 9.10
C ARG A 41 -6.65 -17.61 9.73
N ALA A 42 -5.44 -17.75 10.26
CA ALA A 42 -4.95 -18.99 10.87
C ALA A 42 -5.77 -19.37 12.12
N ASP A 43 -6.30 -18.38 12.84
CA ASP A 43 -7.20 -18.54 13.98
C ASP A 43 -8.62 -18.98 13.59
N LEU A 44 -8.98 -18.88 12.30
CA LEU A 44 -10.27 -19.32 11.75
C LEU A 44 -10.10 -20.52 10.80
N GLY A 45 -9.20 -21.46 11.13
CA GLY A 45 -9.00 -22.67 10.33
C GLY A 45 -8.36 -22.43 8.96
N GLY A 46 -7.77 -21.25 8.74
CA GLY A 46 -7.09 -20.90 7.49
C GLY A 46 -8.01 -20.39 6.39
N LEU A 47 -9.17 -19.82 6.72
CA LEU A 47 -10.02 -19.11 5.75
C LEU A 47 -9.21 -18.02 5.03
N GLU A 48 -9.37 -17.95 3.71
CA GLU A 48 -8.64 -17.02 2.85
C GLU A 48 -9.52 -15.86 2.38
N ILE A 49 -8.93 -14.67 2.30
CA ILE A 49 -9.54 -13.44 1.82
C ILE A 49 -8.62 -12.88 0.72
N PRO A 50 -9.01 -12.94 -0.57
CA PRO A 50 -8.25 -12.30 -1.63
C PRO A 50 -8.15 -10.78 -1.41
N ALA A 51 -7.00 -10.17 -1.67
CA ALA A 51 -6.84 -8.72 -1.62
C ALA A 51 -7.41 -8.10 -2.91
N ARG A 52 -8.74 -7.96 -2.97
CA ARG A 52 -9.50 -7.47 -4.12
C ARG A 52 -10.49 -6.40 -3.69
N VAL A 53 -10.75 -5.42 -4.56
CA VAL A 53 -11.66 -4.30 -4.27
C VAL A 53 -13.09 -4.77 -3.98
N GLU A 54 -13.53 -5.88 -4.60
CA GLU A 54 -14.85 -6.49 -4.36
C GLU A 54 -15.04 -7.08 -2.96
N HIS A 55 -13.96 -7.21 -2.18
CA HIS A 55 -13.99 -7.70 -0.80
C HIS A 55 -13.82 -6.57 0.22
N VAL A 56 -13.75 -5.31 -0.20
CA VAL A 56 -13.71 -4.15 0.72
C VAL A 56 -15.00 -4.08 1.51
N ALA A 57 -14.89 -4.08 2.84
CA ALA A 57 -16.02 -4.11 3.77
C ALA A 57 -16.04 -2.93 4.76
N SER A 58 -14.87 -2.37 5.08
CA SER A 58 -14.72 -1.25 6.02
C SER A 58 -13.72 -0.24 5.46
N LEU A 59 -14.02 1.05 5.64
CA LEU A 59 -13.19 2.19 5.21
C LEU A 59 -13.11 3.26 6.31
N ASN A 60 -13.43 2.86 7.55
CA ASN A 60 -13.45 3.74 8.71
C ASN A 60 -12.07 3.74 9.36
N TYR A 61 -11.28 4.79 9.09
CA TYR A 61 -9.92 5.02 9.62
C TYR A 61 -8.83 4.04 9.15
N ALA A 62 -9.20 2.96 8.46
CA ALA A 62 -8.33 1.99 7.79
C ALA A 62 -9.10 1.28 6.67
N THR A 63 -8.41 0.48 5.85
CA THR A 63 -9.05 -0.39 4.85
C THR A 63 -9.22 -1.81 5.41
N GLY A 64 -10.47 -2.29 5.38
CA GLY A 64 -10.86 -3.61 5.83
C GLY A 64 -11.46 -4.47 4.73
N LEU A 65 -11.12 -5.75 4.71
CA LEU A 65 -11.60 -6.75 3.77
C LEU A 65 -12.44 -7.81 4.49
N SER A 66 -13.49 -8.31 3.82
CA SER A 66 -14.30 -9.43 4.29
C SER A 66 -14.65 -10.36 3.14
N PHE A 67 -14.44 -11.66 3.34
CA PHE A 67 -14.80 -12.69 2.37
C PHE A 67 -14.99 -14.04 3.06
N ALA A 68 -15.98 -14.81 2.61
CA ALA A 68 -16.22 -16.20 3.04
C ALA A 68 -16.22 -16.41 4.58
N GLY A 69 -16.78 -15.45 5.34
CA GLY A 69 -16.91 -15.54 6.79
C GLY A 69 -15.66 -15.12 7.60
N ALA A 70 -14.63 -14.61 6.95
CA ALA A 70 -13.44 -14.04 7.59
C ALA A 70 -13.27 -12.56 7.23
N SER A 71 -12.64 -11.80 8.12
CA SER A 71 -12.26 -10.40 7.89
C SER A 71 -10.82 -10.10 8.28
N VAL A 72 -10.28 -9.01 7.75
CA VAL A 72 -8.99 -8.43 8.10
C VAL A 72 -9.03 -6.91 7.93
N GLU A 73 -8.50 -6.17 8.89
CA GLU A 73 -8.42 -4.71 8.89
C GLU A 73 -6.96 -4.22 8.78
N THR A 74 -6.80 -2.92 8.45
CA THR A 74 -5.52 -2.20 8.39
C THR A 74 -4.55 -2.77 7.35
N VAL A 75 -5.08 -3.16 6.19
CA VAL A 75 -4.30 -3.86 5.14
C VAL A 75 -3.36 -2.95 4.34
N GLU A 76 -3.64 -1.65 4.31
CA GLU A 76 -3.09 -0.68 3.36
C GLU A 76 -1.57 -0.55 3.40
N HIS A 77 -0.94 -0.48 4.59
CA HIS A 77 0.52 -0.29 4.67
C HIS A 77 1.31 -1.51 4.20
N LEU A 78 0.82 -2.69 4.56
CA LEU A 78 1.40 -3.96 4.09
C LEU A 78 1.22 -4.12 2.59
N LEU A 79 0.02 -3.84 2.07
CA LEU A 79 -0.24 -3.90 0.63
C LEU A 79 0.64 -2.93 -0.14
N ALA A 80 0.82 -1.70 0.37
CA ALA A 80 1.70 -0.71 -0.22
C ALA A 80 3.15 -1.22 -0.31
N ALA A 81 3.67 -1.82 0.75
CA ALA A 81 5.01 -2.43 0.76
C ALA A 81 5.12 -3.56 -0.26
N LEU A 82 4.16 -4.49 -0.27
CA LEU A 82 4.17 -5.66 -1.15
C LEU A 82 4.21 -5.26 -2.63
N VAL A 83 3.26 -4.43 -3.08
CA VAL A 83 3.16 -4.08 -4.51
C VAL A 83 4.30 -3.19 -4.97
N SER A 84 4.79 -2.29 -4.10
CA SER A 84 5.91 -1.39 -4.44
C SER A 84 7.24 -2.13 -4.53
N GLN A 85 7.44 -3.17 -3.71
CA GLN A 85 8.58 -4.09 -3.84
C GLN A 85 8.38 -5.15 -4.94
N GLY A 86 7.24 -5.09 -5.65
CA GLY A 86 6.94 -5.92 -6.80
C GLY A 86 6.56 -7.35 -6.45
N VAL A 87 5.99 -7.61 -5.28
CA VAL A 87 5.42 -8.92 -4.92
C VAL A 87 4.04 -9.06 -5.56
N ASP A 88 3.87 -10.08 -6.40
CA ASP A 88 2.59 -10.35 -7.06
C ASP A 88 1.81 -11.46 -6.34
N ASN A 89 2.52 -12.43 -5.77
CA ASN A 89 1.94 -13.62 -5.17
C ASN A 89 2.46 -13.83 -3.75
N VAL A 90 1.58 -13.80 -2.74
CA VAL A 90 1.94 -14.05 -1.34
C VAL A 90 0.71 -14.47 -0.55
N ALA A 91 0.88 -15.42 0.37
CA ALA A 91 -0.11 -15.71 1.41
C ALA A 91 0.30 -15.00 2.71
N ILE A 92 -0.61 -14.22 3.28
CA ILE A 92 -0.43 -13.40 4.48
C ILE A 92 -1.22 -14.05 5.61
N GLU A 93 -0.55 -14.82 6.45
CA GLU A 93 -1.18 -15.47 7.59
C GLU A 93 -1.24 -14.56 8.81
N LEU A 94 -2.42 -14.47 9.43
CA LEU A 94 -2.71 -13.70 10.63
C LEU A 94 -3.41 -14.56 11.67
N ASN A 95 -3.11 -14.32 12.94
CA ASN A 95 -3.79 -14.94 14.08
C ASN A 95 -4.91 -14.08 14.69
N THR A 96 -5.17 -12.89 14.13
CA THR A 96 -6.20 -11.94 14.57
C THR A 96 -6.72 -11.16 13.34
N PRO A 97 -7.90 -10.51 13.41
CA PRO A 97 -8.50 -9.78 12.28
C PRO A 97 -7.84 -8.43 11.95
N GLU A 98 -6.58 -8.19 12.29
CA GLU A 98 -5.92 -6.90 12.04
C GLU A 98 -4.44 -7.12 11.71
N VAL A 99 -3.92 -6.39 10.71
CA VAL A 99 -2.47 -6.36 10.42
C VAL A 99 -1.74 -5.57 11.53
N PRO A 100 -0.55 -5.99 11.99
CA PRO A 100 0.18 -5.23 13.00
C PRO A 100 0.57 -3.85 12.47
N ILE A 101 0.38 -2.80 13.27
CA ILE A 101 0.69 -1.42 12.86
C ILE A 101 2.19 -1.14 12.75
N MET A 102 3.01 -1.98 13.38
CA MET A 102 4.46 -1.81 13.46
C MET A 102 4.83 -0.43 14.04
N ASP A 103 5.52 0.42 13.28
CA ASP A 103 5.88 1.79 13.64
C ASP A 103 4.96 2.84 13.01
N GLY A 104 3.82 2.41 12.45
CA GLY A 104 2.87 3.26 11.73
C GLY A 104 3.19 3.49 10.28
N SER A 105 4.27 2.91 9.76
CA SER A 105 4.73 3.09 8.38
C SER A 105 4.90 1.74 7.66
N ALA A 106 5.25 1.79 6.38
CA ALA A 106 5.54 0.58 5.60
C ALA A 106 7.01 0.12 5.68
N ALA A 107 7.91 0.91 6.27
CA ALA A 107 9.33 0.60 6.35
C ALA A 107 9.64 -0.75 7.02
N PRO A 108 8.99 -1.12 8.16
CA PRO A 108 9.18 -2.44 8.75
C PRO A 108 8.79 -3.58 7.81
N PHE A 109 7.74 -3.40 7.00
CA PHE A 109 7.35 -4.41 6.01
C PHE A 109 8.34 -4.48 4.86
N VAL A 110 8.86 -3.35 4.36
CA VAL A 110 9.92 -3.34 3.35
C VAL A 110 11.16 -4.10 3.85
N TYR A 111 11.58 -3.88 5.09
CA TYR A 111 12.67 -4.63 5.70
C TYR A 111 12.40 -6.14 5.71
N LEU A 112 11.20 -6.58 6.12
CA LEU A 112 10.83 -7.99 6.11
C LEU A 112 10.86 -8.59 4.69
N LEU A 113 10.45 -7.84 3.68
CA LEU A 113 10.47 -8.28 2.29
C LEU A 113 11.90 -8.41 1.74
N GLN A 114 12.79 -7.48 2.10
CA GLN A 114 14.21 -7.55 1.76
C GLN A 114 14.87 -8.77 2.40
N GLU A 115 14.60 -9.02 3.68
CA GLU A 115 15.08 -10.18 4.43
C GLU A 115 14.56 -11.50 3.83
N ALA A 116 13.27 -11.58 3.51
CA ALA A 116 12.67 -12.75 2.88
C ALA A 116 13.21 -13.00 1.46
N GLY A 117 13.63 -11.93 0.78
CA GLY A 117 14.09 -11.94 -0.61
C GLY A 117 12.97 -12.22 -1.60
N ILE A 118 13.18 -11.80 -2.86
CA ILE A 118 12.21 -11.97 -3.94
C ILE A 118 12.64 -13.09 -4.89
N LYS A 119 11.67 -13.89 -5.35
CA LYS A 119 11.83 -14.98 -6.31
C LYS A 119 10.94 -14.74 -7.53
N LYS A 120 11.52 -14.86 -8.73
CA LYS A 120 10.78 -14.86 -10.00
C LYS A 120 10.10 -16.21 -10.21
N LEU A 121 8.90 -16.20 -10.78
CA LEU A 121 8.10 -17.37 -11.13
C LEU A 121 8.11 -17.58 -12.65
N GLY A 122 7.73 -18.78 -13.10
CA GLY A 122 7.65 -19.15 -14.52
C GLY A 122 6.41 -18.61 -15.25
N ALA A 123 5.83 -17.49 -14.81
CA ALA A 123 4.62 -16.91 -15.37
C ALA A 123 4.82 -15.43 -15.73
N PRO A 124 4.22 -14.91 -16.81
CA PRO A 124 4.33 -13.51 -17.20
C PRO A 124 3.64 -12.58 -16.19
N ARG A 125 4.28 -11.46 -15.90
CA ARG A 125 3.73 -10.37 -15.10
C ARG A 125 2.98 -9.40 -16.00
N ARG A 126 1.70 -9.18 -15.68
CA ARG A 126 0.82 -8.25 -16.39
C ARG A 126 0.60 -6.98 -15.56
N PHE A 127 0.48 -5.86 -16.25
CA PHE A 127 0.24 -4.54 -15.69
C PHE A 127 -1.07 -3.99 -16.24
N LEU A 128 -1.85 -3.30 -15.41
CA LEU A 128 -3.01 -2.55 -15.84
C LEU A 128 -2.54 -1.19 -16.36
N LYS A 129 -2.53 -1.01 -17.68
CA LYS A 129 -2.18 0.25 -18.34
C LYS A 129 -3.44 1.09 -18.54
N VAL A 130 -3.43 2.30 -18.02
CA VAL A 130 -4.52 3.28 -18.20
C VAL A 130 -4.44 3.87 -19.60
N LEU A 131 -5.56 3.83 -20.31
CA LEU A 131 -5.74 4.30 -21.69
C LEU A 131 -6.57 5.58 -21.78
N ARG A 132 -7.48 5.80 -20.82
CA ARG A 132 -8.30 7.02 -20.74
C ARG A 132 -8.45 7.48 -19.29
N PRO A 133 -8.65 8.78 -19.06
CA PRO A 133 -8.84 9.29 -17.71
C PRO A 133 -10.10 8.71 -17.04
N VAL A 134 -9.98 8.37 -15.75
CA VAL A 134 -11.12 8.04 -14.88
C VAL A 134 -11.05 8.95 -13.67
N SER A 135 -12.14 9.66 -13.36
CA SER A 135 -12.16 10.66 -12.28
C SER A 135 -13.41 10.55 -11.41
N LEU A 136 -13.26 10.81 -10.12
CA LEU A 136 -14.34 10.86 -9.14
C LEU A 136 -14.20 12.11 -8.28
N ALA A 137 -15.34 12.69 -7.89
CA ALA A 137 -15.41 13.81 -6.96
C ALA A 137 -16.50 13.58 -5.91
N ARG A 138 -16.23 13.99 -4.67
CA ARG A 138 -17.20 14.00 -3.57
C ARG A 138 -16.99 15.28 -2.75
N GLY A 139 -17.83 16.28 -2.98
CA GLY A 139 -17.67 17.60 -2.38
C GLY A 139 -16.36 18.25 -2.84
N ASP A 140 -15.50 18.58 -1.88
CA ASP A 140 -14.17 19.19 -2.09
C ASP A 140 -13.03 18.18 -2.31
N LYS A 141 -13.33 16.88 -2.26
CA LYS A 141 -12.40 15.79 -2.51
C LYS A 141 -12.49 15.33 -3.95
N HIS A 142 -11.34 15.16 -4.61
CA HIS A 142 -11.30 14.60 -5.95
C HIS A 142 -10.13 13.63 -6.11
N ILE A 143 -10.32 12.65 -6.97
CA ILE A 143 -9.26 11.75 -7.41
C ILE A 143 -9.46 11.44 -8.88
N ALA A 144 -8.37 11.33 -9.62
CA ALA A 144 -8.38 10.89 -11.00
C ALA A 144 -7.16 10.03 -11.29
N ILE A 145 -7.27 9.17 -12.29
CA ILE A 145 -6.14 8.45 -12.87
C ILE A 145 -6.10 8.75 -14.36
N TYR A 146 -4.91 9.09 -14.87
CA TYR A 146 -4.66 9.48 -16.26
C TYR A 146 -3.72 8.48 -16.94
N PRO A 147 -3.78 8.36 -18.29
CA PRO A 147 -2.76 7.67 -19.06
C PRO A 147 -1.38 8.28 -18.80
N ALA A 148 -0.39 7.45 -18.49
CA ALA A 148 1.02 7.83 -18.32
C ALA A 148 1.90 6.60 -18.59
N ASP A 149 3.20 6.78 -18.80
CA ASP A 149 4.14 5.68 -19.11
C ASP A 149 4.81 5.06 -17.88
N GLU A 150 4.49 5.58 -16.72
CA GLU A 150 5.00 5.16 -15.41
C GLU A 150 3.85 5.15 -14.40
N PHE A 151 4.09 4.54 -13.23
CA PHE A 151 3.18 4.72 -12.10
C PHE A 151 3.59 5.95 -11.32
N ARG A 152 2.79 7.01 -11.39
CA ARG A 152 3.03 8.28 -10.70
C ARG A 152 1.86 8.61 -9.80
N ILE A 153 2.13 9.21 -8.65
CA ILE A 153 1.10 9.77 -7.77
C ILE A 153 1.43 11.22 -7.48
N SER A 154 0.48 12.12 -7.79
CA SER A 154 0.43 13.48 -7.29
C SER A 154 -0.65 13.59 -6.24
N TYR A 155 -0.28 13.95 -5.02
CA TYR A 155 -1.20 14.03 -3.90
C TYR A 155 -1.14 15.40 -3.25
N THR A 156 -2.30 15.96 -2.95
CA THR A 156 -2.44 17.21 -2.21
C THR A 156 -3.32 16.99 -1.01
N ILE A 157 -2.80 17.30 0.18
CA ILE A 157 -3.59 17.39 1.40
C ILE A 157 -3.91 18.84 1.71
N SER A 158 -5.10 19.07 2.25
CA SER A 158 -5.53 20.37 2.74
C SER A 158 -6.30 20.17 4.04
N PHE A 159 -5.68 20.52 5.16
CA PHE A 159 -6.30 20.42 6.48
C PHE A 159 -6.27 21.77 7.19
N ASP A 160 -7.32 22.05 7.95
CA ASP A 160 -7.40 23.22 8.83
C ASP A 160 -6.57 22.98 10.10
N HIS A 161 -5.26 22.89 9.93
CA HIS A 161 -4.28 22.71 11.00
C HIS A 161 -2.94 23.33 10.60
N PRO A 162 -2.25 24.10 11.47
CA PRO A 162 -1.05 24.85 11.11
C PRO A 162 0.10 24.05 10.48
N LEU A 163 0.24 22.78 10.86
CA LEU A 163 1.29 21.89 10.32
C LEU A 163 0.89 21.15 9.06
N LEU A 164 -0.40 20.88 8.87
CA LEU A 164 -0.88 20.09 7.74
C LEU A 164 -1.22 20.98 6.53
N ARG A 165 -1.68 22.21 6.78
CA ARG A 165 -2.05 23.28 5.81
C ARG A 165 -2.29 22.73 4.41
N HIS A 166 -1.52 23.19 3.42
CA HIS A 166 -1.52 22.71 2.06
C HIS A 166 -0.15 22.08 1.79
N GLN A 167 -0.11 20.76 1.65
CA GLN A 167 1.09 20.04 1.22
C GLN A 167 0.77 19.32 -0.08
N SER A 168 1.69 19.38 -1.02
CA SER A 168 1.57 18.68 -2.30
C SER A 168 2.87 17.98 -2.63
N ARG A 169 2.75 16.77 -3.18
CA ARG A 169 3.90 15.99 -3.63
C ARG A 169 3.54 15.21 -4.89
N SER A 170 4.47 15.16 -5.85
CA SER A 170 4.39 14.31 -7.03
C SER A 170 5.60 13.40 -7.08
N ILE A 171 5.40 12.09 -7.22
CA ILE A 171 6.47 11.10 -7.18
C ILE A 171 6.19 9.94 -8.13
N VAL A 172 7.25 9.47 -8.81
CA VAL A 172 7.22 8.21 -9.58
C VAL A 172 7.51 7.06 -8.64
N ILE A 173 6.66 6.05 -8.68
CA ILE A 173 6.73 4.91 -7.77
C ILE A 173 7.61 3.83 -8.39
N THR A 174 8.75 3.60 -7.75
CA THR A 174 9.70 2.53 -8.01
C THR A 174 10.01 1.83 -6.68
N PRO A 175 10.62 0.63 -6.67
CA PRO A 175 11.03 -0.01 -5.42
C PRO A 175 11.91 0.88 -4.54
N ASP A 176 12.85 1.61 -5.15
CA ASP A 176 13.82 2.47 -4.43
C ASP A 176 13.14 3.74 -3.92
N THR A 177 12.41 4.46 -4.79
CA THR A 177 11.68 5.67 -4.38
C THR A 177 10.63 5.35 -3.33
N PHE A 178 9.95 4.20 -3.39
CA PHE A 178 9.04 3.81 -2.32
C PHE A 178 9.79 3.56 -1.01
N ALA A 179 10.88 2.78 -1.03
CA ALA A 179 11.61 2.40 0.18
C ALA A 179 12.24 3.61 0.90
N GLU A 180 12.80 4.55 0.14
CA GLU A 180 13.53 5.70 0.69
C GLU A 180 12.60 6.86 1.04
N GLU A 181 11.59 7.11 0.21
CA GLU A 181 10.82 8.35 0.25
C GLU A 181 9.41 8.21 0.81
N LEU A 182 8.83 7.00 0.81
CA LEU A 182 7.43 6.81 1.22
C LEU A 182 7.30 5.84 2.38
N ALA A 183 7.99 4.71 2.33
CA ALA A 183 7.87 3.64 3.30
C ALA A 183 8.10 4.10 4.74
N PRO A 184 9.02 5.05 5.06
CA PRO A 184 9.21 5.51 6.43
C PRO A 184 8.13 6.49 6.92
N ALA A 185 7.24 7.00 6.08
CA ALA A 185 6.24 7.99 6.47
C ALA A 185 5.13 7.36 7.32
N ARG A 186 5.00 7.82 8.57
CA ARG A 186 4.07 7.23 9.54
C ARG A 186 2.64 7.76 9.40
N THR A 187 1.70 6.93 9.83
CA THR A 187 0.31 7.33 10.05
C THR A 187 0.21 8.43 11.09
N PHE A 188 -0.90 9.15 11.07
CA PHE A 188 -1.09 10.30 11.94
C PHE A 188 -2.55 10.47 12.36
N GLY A 189 -2.74 11.06 13.54
CA GLY A 189 -4.05 11.36 14.09
C GLY A 189 -4.01 12.60 14.98
N PHE A 190 -5.17 13.18 15.25
CA PHE A 190 -5.28 14.33 16.15
C PHE A 190 -5.51 13.88 17.59
N LEU A 191 -4.82 14.52 18.53
CA LEU A 191 -4.98 14.26 19.96
C LEU A 191 -6.43 14.45 20.41
N LYS A 192 -7.09 15.50 19.91
CA LYS A 192 -8.50 15.82 20.24
C LYS A 192 -9.49 14.72 19.85
N ASP A 193 -9.14 13.90 18.86
CA ASP A 193 -10.02 12.83 18.36
C ASP A 193 -9.77 11.50 19.11
N LEU A 194 -8.65 11.37 19.83
CA LEU A 194 -8.18 10.11 20.39
C LEU A 194 -9.14 9.54 21.45
N GLU A 195 -9.69 10.38 22.33
CA GLU A 195 -10.62 9.92 23.36
C GLU A 195 -11.91 9.37 22.74
N MET A 196 -12.48 10.10 21.77
CA MET A 196 -13.66 9.66 21.02
C MET A 196 -13.41 8.34 20.30
N LEU A 197 -12.27 8.21 19.60
CA LEU A 197 -11.92 6.98 18.89
C LEU A 197 -11.79 5.80 19.84
N ARG A 198 -11.15 5.98 21.00
CA ARG A 198 -11.03 4.93 22.02
C ARG A 198 -12.38 4.51 22.60
N GLN A 199 -13.30 5.45 22.82
CA GLN A 199 -14.67 5.14 23.24
C GLN A 199 -15.44 4.33 22.19
N GLN A 200 -15.07 4.44 20.91
CA GLN A 200 -15.61 3.64 19.81
C GLN A 200 -14.88 2.31 19.59
N GLY A 201 -13.92 1.95 20.46
CA GLY A 201 -13.12 0.73 20.33
C GLY A 201 -12.03 0.81 19.25
N LEU A 202 -11.65 2.02 18.83
CA LEU A 202 -10.59 2.28 17.84
C LEU A 202 -9.33 2.82 18.53
N THR A 203 -8.19 2.73 17.86
CA THR A 203 -6.90 3.28 18.31
C THR A 203 -6.44 2.79 19.70
N LEU A 204 -6.86 1.59 20.12
CA LEU A 204 -6.50 1.02 21.43
C LEU A 204 -5.02 0.60 21.50
N GLY A 205 -4.39 0.29 20.36
CA GLY A 205 -2.96 0.02 20.24
C GLY A 205 -2.12 1.23 19.82
N GLY A 206 -2.74 2.41 19.64
CA GLY A 206 -2.04 3.63 19.21
C GLY A 206 -1.12 4.20 20.28
N SER A 207 0.11 4.55 19.89
CA SER A 207 1.12 5.19 20.73
C SER A 207 1.99 6.15 19.90
N LEU A 208 2.86 6.92 20.56
CA LEU A 208 3.84 7.79 19.87
C LEU A 208 4.91 6.98 19.10
N ASP A 209 5.03 5.67 19.36
CA ASP A 209 5.95 4.78 18.66
C ASP A 209 5.40 4.35 17.29
N ASN A 210 4.08 4.39 17.12
CA ASN A 210 3.40 3.89 15.93
C ASN A 210 2.47 4.89 15.22
N ALA A 211 2.46 6.14 15.66
CA ALA A 211 1.73 7.21 14.98
C ALA A 211 2.36 8.57 15.28
N VAL A 212 2.23 9.50 14.32
CA VAL A 212 2.44 10.93 14.57
C VAL A 212 1.16 11.51 15.18
N VAL A 213 1.25 12.05 16.39
CA VAL A 213 0.10 12.64 17.10
C VAL A 213 0.16 14.16 17.01
N LEU A 214 -0.88 14.74 16.42
CA LEU A 214 -1.04 16.18 16.24
C LEU A 214 -1.79 16.77 17.43
N GLY A 215 -1.15 17.69 18.16
CA GLY A 215 -1.79 18.56 19.13
C GLY A 215 -2.48 19.75 18.46
N GLU A 216 -2.75 20.83 19.19
CA GLU A 216 -3.38 22.03 18.63
C GLU A 216 -2.43 22.88 17.79
N THR A 217 -1.16 22.94 18.18
CA THR A 217 -0.16 23.85 17.59
C THR A 217 1.09 23.13 17.08
N GLY A 218 1.19 21.81 17.29
CA GLY A 218 2.43 21.06 17.11
C GLY A 218 2.23 19.55 17.00
N VAL A 219 3.32 18.82 16.79
CA VAL A 219 3.37 17.36 16.98
C VAL A 219 3.78 17.04 18.41
N LEU A 220 3.26 15.95 18.97
CA LEU A 220 3.67 15.45 20.28
C LEU A 220 4.91 14.55 20.21
N ASN A 221 5.19 13.95 19.06
CA ASN A 221 6.40 13.19 18.83
C ASN A 221 7.63 14.13 18.82
N ASN A 222 8.80 13.61 19.15
CA ASN A 222 10.04 14.39 19.18
C ASN A 222 10.32 15.10 17.83
N THR A 223 10.18 14.37 16.72
CA THR A 223 10.40 14.89 15.36
C THR A 223 9.54 14.15 14.32
N LEU A 224 9.33 14.82 13.19
CA LEU A 224 8.91 14.17 11.94
C LEU A 224 10.11 13.51 11.27
N ARG A 225 9.85 12.43 10.52
CA ARG A 225 10.86 11.77 9.66
C ARG A 225 11.11 12.56 8.37
N PHE A 226 10.10 13.29 7.92
CA PHE A 226 10.14 14.18 6.76
C PHE A 226 9.36 15.45 7.07
N GLU A 227 9.76 16.59 6.49
CA GLU A 227 8.97 17.83 6.62
C GLU A 227 7.54 17.68 6.08
N ASP A 228 7.38 16.85 5.04
CA ASP A 228 6.12 16.54 4.36
C ASP A 228 5.65 15.09 4.64
N GLU A 229 5.93 14.56 5.84
CA GLU A 229 5.61 13.17 6.24
C GLU A 229 4.12 12.81 6.01
N PHE A 230 3.21 13.76 6.23
CA PHE A 230 1.77 13.54 6.14
C PHE A 230 1.27 13.29 4.71
N VAL A 231 1.75 14.07 3.72
CA VAL A 231 1.38 13.84 2.32
C VAL A 231 2.06 12.59 1.76
N ARG A 232 3.29 12.29 2.20
CA ARG A 232 3.97 11.02 1.87
C ARG A 232 3.17 9.82 2.39
N HIS A 233 2.67 9.88 3.61
CA HIS A 233 1.82 8.82 4.16
C HIS A 233 0.52 8.66 3.38
N LYS A 234 -0.12 9.76 2.95
CA LYS A 234 -1.32 9.67 2.10
C LYS A 234 -1.04 9.07 0.71
N ILE A 235 0.15 9.29 0.16
CA ILE A 235 0.61 8.58 -1.04
C ILE A 235 0.78 7.09 -0.75
N LEU A 236 1.41 6.72 0.37
CA LEU A 236 1.55 5.33 0.81
C LEU A 236 0.17 4.64 0.94
N ASP A 237 -0.79 5.27 1.61
CA ASP A 237 -2.18 4.78 1.72
C ASP A 237 -2.79 4.54 0.34
N THR A 238 -2.61 5.50 -0.58
CA THR A 238 -3.14 5.40 -1.95
C THR A 238 -2.58 4.19 -2.70
N ILE A 239 -1.28 3.90 -2.55
CA ILE A 239 -0.65 2.73 -3.16
C ILE A 239 -1.25 1.45 -2.58
N GLY A 240 -1.42 1.41 -1.25
CA GLY A 240 -2.01 0.28 -0.54
C GLY A 240 -3.46 -0.01 -0.95
N ASP A 241 -4.29 1.03 -1.04
CA ASP A 241 -5.69 0.89 -1.45
C ASP A 241 -5.81 0.49 -2.93
N LEU A 242 -4.99 1.07 -3.81
CA LEU A 242 -5.00 0.73 -5.24
C LEU A 242 -4.40 -0.66 -5.52
N ALA A 243 -3.64 -1.25 -4.60
CA ALA A 243 -3.20 -2.64 -4.70
C ALA A 243 -4.39 -3.61 -4.81
N LEU A 244 -5.57 -3.24 -4.29
CA LEU A 244 -6.80 -4.03 -4.34
C LEU A 244 -7.40 -4.15 -5.74
N ILE A 245 -6.93 -3.39 -6.73
CA ILE A 245 -7.19 -3.66 -8.15
C ILE A 245 -6.67 -5.06 -8.53
N GLY A 246 -5.59 -5.51 -7.86
CA GLY A 246 -5.00 -6.84 -8.02
C GLY A 246 -4.08 -6.99 -9.23
N ALA A 247 -3.54 -5.87 -9.72
CA ALA A 247 -2.47 -5.80 -10.71
C ALA A 247 -1.66 -4.50 -10.52
N PRO A 248 -0.35 -4.49 -10.82
CA PRO A 248 0.44 -3.25 -10.84
C PRO A 248 -0.08 -2.31 -11.94
N ILE A 249 -0.10 -1.01 -11.63
CA ILE A 249 -0.72 0.01 -12.48
C ILE A 249 0.35 0.74 -13.29
N ILE A 250 0.02 1.13 -14.51
CA ILE A 250 0.79 2.11 -15.31
C ILE A 250 -0.17 3.26 -15.64
N GLY A 251 0.07 4.42 -15.03
CA GLY A 251 -0.83 5.57 -15.05
C GLY A 251 -0.46 6.60 -13.98
N HIS A 252 -1.03 7.79 -14.09
CA HIS A 252 -0.78 8.89 -13.16
C HIS A 252 -2.02 9.16 -12.30
N VAL A 253 -1.94 8.88 -11.01
CA VAL A 253 -2.99 9.22 -10.03
C VAL A 253 -2.79 10.65 -9.56
N VAL A 254 -3.86 11.44 -9.60
CA VAL A 254 -3.92 12.80 -9.03
C VAL A 254 -5.02 12.82 -7.99
N ALA A 255 -4.68 13.08 -6.73
CA ALA A 255 -5.62 13.08 -5.62
C ALA A 255 -5.53 14.37 -4.81
N HIS A 256 -6.69 14.86 -4.37
CA HIS A 256 -6.80 16.03 -3.50
C HIS A 256 -7.75 15.72 -2.36
N ARG A 257 -7.24 15.81 -1.13
CA ARG A 257 -7.97 15.53 0.11
C ARG A 257 -8.66 14.16 0.09
N GLY A 258 -8.04 13.19 -0.57
CA GLY A 258 -8.52 11.82 -0.64
C GLY A 258 -8.39 11.08 0.70
N GLY A 259 -8.83 9.84 0.68
CA GLY A 259 -8.73 8.87 1.76
C GLY A 259 -9.22 7.53 1.26
N HIS A 260 -9.16 6.49 2.09
CA HIS A 260 -9.45 5.10 1.69
C HIS A 260 -10.73 4.95 0.87
N ALA A 261 -11.83 5.59 1.30
CA ALA A 261 -13.10 5.55 0.57
C ALA A 261 -13.04 6.11 -0.86
N LEU A 262 -12.24 7.14 -1.10
CA LEU A 262 -12.08 7.72 -2.43
C LEU A 262 -11.07 6.93 -3.27
N HIS A 263 -10.02 6.39 -2.63
CA HIS A 263 -9.02 5.55 -3.31
C HIS A 263 -9.62 4.24 -3.82
N THR A 264 -10.35 3.52 -2.96
CA THR A 264 -11.00 2.26 -3.35
C THR A 264 -12.12 2.48 -4.37
N ALA A 265 -12.88 3.57 -4.24
CA ALA A 265 -13.88 3.95 -5.24
C ALA A 265 -13.25 4.20 -6.63
N LEU A 266 -12.06 4.82 -6.69
CA LEU A 266 -11.32 4.95 -7.97
C LEU A 266 -10.95 3.59 -8.54
N GLY A 267 -10.45 2.68 -7.69
CA GLY A 267 -10.11 1.32 -8.11
C GLY A 267 -11.31 0.57 -8.69
N THR A 268 -12.48 0.64 -8.04
CA THR A 268 -13.74 0.09 -8.55
C THR A 268 -14.13 0.73 -9.89
N ALA A 269 -14.18 2.06 -9.95
CA ALA A 269 -14.60 2.77 -11.16
C ALA A 269 -13.69 2.48 -12.36
N LEU A 270 -12.37 2.35 -12.13
CA LEU A 270 -11.41 1.97 -13.16
C LEU A 270 -11.70 0.56 -13.70
N LEU A 271 -11.92 -0.42 -12.83
CA LEU A 271 -12.20 -1.80 -13.23
C LEU A 271 -13.54 -1.94 -13.98
N GLU A 272 -14.55 -1.15 -13.62
CA GLU A 272 -15.85 -1.12 -14.29
C GLU A 272 -15.76 -0.52 -15.70
N GLN A 273 -14.93 0.51 -15.89
CA GLN A 273 -14.69 1.15 -17.19
C GLN A 273 -13.67 0.36 -18.01
N ARG A 274 -14.08 -0.80 -18.53
CA ARG A 274 -13.20 -1.76 -19.24
C ARG A 274 -12.48 -1.19 -20.47
N ASP A 275 -12.99 -0.13 -21.07
CA ASP A 275 -12.37 0.57 -22.20
C ASP A 275 -11.36 1.66 -21.75
N ALA A 276 -11.23 1.91 -20.45
CA ALA A 276 -10.28 2.88 -19.88
C ALA A 276 -8.90 2.27 -19.59
N TRP A 277 -8.75 0.94 -19.70
CA TRP A 277 -7.50 0.26 -19.41
C TRP A 277 -7.33 -1.02 -20.24
N THR A 278 -6.10 -1.54 -20.28
CA THR A 278 -5.79 -2.86 -20.84
C THR A 278 -4.68 -3.54 -20.04
N TYR A 279 -4.57 -4.86 -20.13
CA TYR A 279 -3.41 -5.56 -19.62
C TYR A 279 -2.27 -5.53 -20.62
N VAL A 280 -1.08 -5.14 -20.17
CA VAL A 280 0.16 -5.22 -20.93
C VAL A 280 1.18 -6.05 -20.18
N GLU A 281 2.07 -6.75 -20.89
CA GLU A 281 3.31 -7.25 -20.31
C GLU A 281 4.32 -6.11 -20.31
N ALA A 282 5.14 -5.96 -19.26
CA ALA A 282 6.11 -4.88 -19.26
C ALA A 282 7.10 -5.04 -20.42
N PRO A 283 7.51 -3.93 -21.08
CA PRO A 283 8.62 -3.96 -22.02
C PRO A 283 9.83 -4.62 -21.34
N GLN A 284 10.56 -5.46 -22.06
CA GLN A 284 11.87 -5.89 -21.59
C GLN A 284 12.69 -4.64 -21.27
N ALA A 285 13.17 -4.49 -20.04
CA ALA A 285 14.27 -3.58 -19.80
C ALA A 285 15.38 -4.02 -20.76
N VAL A 286 15.76 -3.15 -21.69
CA VAL A 286 16.89 -3.40 -22.60
C VAL A 286 18.14 -3.25 -21.75
N THR A 287 18.49 -4.32 -21.05
CA THR A 287 19.78 -4.49 -20.41
C THR A 287 20.37 -5.78 -20.95
N ASP A 288 20.97 -5.66 -22.13
CA ASP A 288 22.23 -6.31 -22.48
C ASP A 288 22.84 -5.44 -23.58
N VAL A 289 23.62 -4.45 -23.16
CA VAL A 289 24.55 -3.76 -24.05
C VAL A 289 25.47 -4.84 -24.60
N VAL A 290 25.50 -4.93 -25.92
CA VAL A 290 26.36 -5.79 -26.74
C VAL A 290 27.77 -5.82 -26.13
N GLY A 291 28.18 -6.99 -25.63
CA GLY A 291 29.57 -7.25 -25.29
C GLY A 291 30.41 -7.11 -26.56
N VAL A 292 31.22 -6.06 -26.61
CA VAL A 292 32.26 -5.91 -27.63
C VAL A 292 33.29 -7.04 -27.38
N PRO A 293 33.62 -7.88 -28.38
CA PRO A 293 34.71 -8.82 -28.24
C PRO A 293 36.03 -8.02 -28.25
N VAL A 294 36.71 -7.96 -27.10
CA VAL A 294 38.09 -7.47 -27.06
C VAL A 294 38.97 -8.55 -27.68
N THR A 295 39.35 -8.34 -28.95
CA THR A 295 40.45 -9.09 -29.57
C THR A 295 41.75 -8.51 -29.02
N VAL A 296 42.43 -9.22 -28.12
CA VAL A 296 43.81 -8.90 -27.77
C VAL A 296 44.71 -9.74 -28.68
N HIS A 297 45.32 -9.06 -29.65
CA HIS A 297 46.50 -9.58 -30.33
C HIS A 297 47.71 -9.42 -29.39
N GLY A 298 48.41 -10.53 -29.13
CA GLY A 298 49.69 -10.61 -28.46
C GLY A 298 50.26 -12.00 -28.66
#